data_AF-A0A084H0G5-F1
#
_entry.id   AF-A0A084H0G5-F1
#
_cell.length_a   1.000
_cell.length_b   1.000
_cell.length_c   1.000
_cell.angle_alpha   90.00
_cell.angle_beta   90.00
_cell.angle_gamma   90.00
#
_symmetry.space_group_name_H-M   'P 1'
#
loop_
_entity.id
_entity.type
_entity.pdbx_description
1 polymer ?
#
loop_
_entity_poly.entity_id
_entity_poly.type
_entity_poly.pdbx_seq_one_letter_code
_entity_poly.pdbx_strand_id
1 'polypeptide(L)'
;MFSLLLRLIAGFAAGSVSCFFLPVRLPFHFPEFIMGLALFPGRSFLGMVFFTVSFILHASLLKEAAMNGLKLIKKEGNFLNSIISFCVIMNFSLLAQIGIWQTAGLACFSAVYGLTSYFLHRQQLKRAH
;
A
#
# COMPACT_ATOMS: atom_id res chain seq x y z
N MET A 1 -8.66 -11.01 11.97
CA MET A 1 -9.51 -9.80 11.89
C MET A 1 -8.83 -8.58 12.53
N PHE A 2 -8.46 -8.62 13.82
CA PHE A 2 -7.76 -7.50 14.48
C PHE A 2 -6.42 -7.11 13.82
N SER A 3 -5.63 -8.10 13.40
CA SER A 3 -4.37 -7.88 12.68
C SER A 3 -4.53 -7.15 11.34
N LEU A 4 -5.61 -7.45 10.59
CA LEU A 4 -5.94 -6.76 9.34
C LEU A 4 -6.28 -5.29 9.58
N LEU A 5 -7.11 -5.04 10.59
CA LEU A 5 -7.53 -3.69 10.96
C LEU A 5 -6.34 -2.83 11.40
N LEU A 6 -5.46 -3.38 12.24
CA LEU A 6 -4.24 -2.71 12.67
C LEU A 6 -3.33 -2.36 11.49
N ARG A 7 -3.14 -3.29 10.54
CA ARG A 7 -2.33 -3.03 9.33
C ARG A 7 -2.96 -1.96 8.45
N LEU A 8 -4.29 -1.92 8.35
CA LEU A 8 -5.01 -0.91 7.58
C LEU A 8 -4.82 0.48 8.17
N ILE A 9 -4.99 0.62 9.49
CA ILE A 9 -4.82 1.89 10.22
C ILE A 9 -3.34 2.32 10.19
N ALA A 10 -2.41 1.40 10.49
CA ALA A 10 -0.99 1.70 10.46
C ALA A 10 -0.50 2.06 9.04
N GLY A 11 -1.01 1.36 8.02
CA GLY A 11 -0.72 1.65 6.62
C GLY A 11 -1.19 3.04 6.21
N PHE A 12 -2.42 3.40 6.59
CA PHE A 12 -2.98 4.73 6.38
C PHE A 12 -2.13 5.80 7.06
N ALA A 13 -1.89 5.67 8.36
CA ALA A 13 -1.12 6.63 9.14
C ALA A 13 0.30 6.83 8.56
N ALA A 14 0.99 5.73 8.24
CA ALA A 14 2.31 5.80 7.61
C ALA A 14 2.25 6.46 6.22
N GLY A 15 1.21 6.18 5.43
CA GLY A 15 1.03 6.79 4.12
C GLY A 15 0.74 8.29 4.20
N SER A 16 -0.11 8.73 5.14
CA SER A 16 -0.38 10.15 5.39
C SER A 16 0.89 10.91 5.79
N VAL A 17 1.69 10.33 6.69
CA VAL A 17 3.00 10.89 7.07
C VAL A 17 3.91 10.98 5.85
N SER A 18 4.02 9.92 5.06
CA SER A 18 4.82 9.93 3.82
C SER A 18 4.39 11.04 2.85
N CYS A 19 3.08 11.23 2.62
CA CYS A 19 2.56 12.30 1.77
C CYS A 19 2.96 13.70 2.27
N PHE A 20 3.01 13.91 3.59
CA PHE A 20 3.39 15.19 4.18
C PHE A 20 4.90 15.48 4.09
N PHE A 21 5.74 14.46 4.26
CA PHE A 21 7.20 14.63 4.29
C PHE A 21 7.86 14.59 2.90
N LEU A 22 7.24 13.96 1.89
CA LEU A 22 7.77 13.92 0.54
C LEU A 22 7.45 15.22 -0.23
N PRO A 23 8.45 15.89 -0.81
CA PRO A 23 8.29 17.19 -1.47
C PRO A 23 7.74 17.05 -2.89
N VAL A 24 6.60 16.37 -3.07
CA VAL A 24 5.93 16.23 -4.37
C VAL A 24 4.86 17.30 -4.47
N ARG A 25 5.21 18.41 -5.13
CA ARG A 25 4.30 19.54 -5.37
C ARG A 25 3.55 19.37 -6.69
N LEU A 26 2.37 19.98 -6.77
CA LEU A 26 1.58 20.08 -7.99
C LEU A 26 1.69 21.51 -8.54
N PRO A 27 1.96 21.68 -9.85
CA PRO A 27 2.34 20.67 -10.84
C PRO A 27 3.70 20.01 -10.55
N PHE A 28 3.84 18.73 -10.91
CA PHE A 28 5.05 17.97 -10.63
C PHE A 28 6.22 18.42 -11.52
N HIS A 29 7.27 18.96 -10.88
CA HIS A 29 8.53 19.32 -11.53
C HIS A 29 9.66 18.49 -10.95
N PHE A 30 10.22 17.60 -11.78
CA PHE A 30 11.31 16.71 -11.36
C PHE A 30 12.52 17.44 -10.76
N PRO A 31 13.01 18.57 -11.32
CA PRO A 31 14.14 19.30 -10.72
C PRO A 31 13.84 19.81 -9.30
N GLU A 32 12.64 20.31 -9.06
CA GLU A 32 12.22 20.80 -7.74
C GLU A 32 12.10 19.68 -6.72
N PHE A 33 11.66 18.50 -7.15
CA PHE A 33 11.62 17.30 -6.31
C PHE A 33 13.02 16.88 -5.87
N ILE A 34 13.99 16.81 -6.80
CA ILE A 34 15.39 16.49 -6.49
C ILE A 34 16.01 17.56 -5.59
N MET A 35 15.72 18.84 -5.85
CA MET A 35 16.18 19.94 -5.00
C MET A 35 15.61 19.82 -3.58
N GLY A 36 14.32 19.51 -3.44
CA GLY A 36 13.67 19.30 -2.14
C GLY A 36 14.28 18.13 -1.36
N LEU A 37 14.63 17.05 -2.05
CA LEU A 37 15.37 15.90 -1.52
C LEU A 37 16.75 16.28 -1.00
N ALA A 38 17.50 17.07 -1.77
CA ALA A 38 18.85 17.48 -1.43
C ALA A 38 18.89 18.53 -0.30
N LEU A 39 17.94 19.46 -0.29
CA LEU A 39 17.89 20.56 0.68
C LEU A 39 17.34 20.13 2.05
N PHE A 40 16.44 19.14 2.09
CA PHE A 40 15.83 18.67 3.35
C PHE A 40 15.98 17.15 3.53
N PRO A 41 17.22 16.63 3.59
CA PRO A 41 17.50 15.19 3.53
C PRO A 41 16.83 14.40 4.66
N GLY A 42 16.79 14.95 5.88
CA GLY A 42 16.14 14.29 7.02
C GLY A 42 14.63 14.13 6.85
N ARG A 43 13.95 15.14 6.30
CA ARG A 43 12.51 15.07 6.01
C ARG A 43 12.22 14.07 4.91
N SER A 44 13.00 14.11 3.83
CA SER A 44 12.83 13.18 2.72
C SER A 44 13.15 11.73 3.10
N PHE A 45 14.17 11.51 3.93
CA PHE A 45 14.50 10.19 4.46
C PHE A 45 13.34 9.61 5.30
N LEU A 46 12.79 10.40 6.23
CA LEU A 46 11.62 9.98 7.00
C LEU A 46 10.42 9.70 6.08
N GLY A 47 10.18 10.58 5.09
CA GLY A 47 9.13 10.38 4.09
C GLY A 47 9.27 9.07 3.33
N MET A 48 10.49 8.68 2.95
CA MET A 48 10.80 7.40 2.31
C MET A 48 10.63 6.20 3.25
N VAL A 49 11.06 6.30 4.51
CA VAL A 49 10.87 5.22 5.50
C VAL A 49 9.38 4.95 5.71
N PHE A 50 8.59 6.01 5.95
CA PHE A 50 7.14 5.89 6.10
C PHE A 50 6.46 5.42 4.81
N PHE A 51 6.96 5.84 3.65
CA PHE A 51 6.51 5.32 2.36
C PHE A 51 6.72 3.80 2.28
N THR A 52 7.92 3.30 2.61
CA THR A 52 8.25 1.87 2.60
C THR A 52 7.39 1.09 3.58
N VAL A 53 7.19 1.59 4.80
CA VAL A 53 6.31 0.95 5.79
C VAL A 53 4.87 0.89 5.27
N SER A 54 4.33 2.00 4.76
CA SER A 54 2.99 2.04 4.19
C SER A 54 2.86 1.09 3.00
N PHE A 55 3.88 1.03 2.14
CA PHE A 55 3.96 0.14 0.98
C PHE A 55 3.86 -1.33 1.40
N ILE A 56 4.69 -1.78 2.35
CA ILE A 56 4.70 -3.17 2.81
C ILE A 56 3.34 -3.55 3.39
N LEU A 57 2.75 -2.66 4.19
CA LEU A 57 1.45 -2.89 4.81
C LEU A 57 0.33 -3.00 3.76
N HIS A 58 0.24 -2.03 2.84
CA HIS A 58 -0.76 -2.05 1.77
C HIS A 58 -0.58 -3.25 0.83
N ALA A 59 0.66 -3.60 0.49
CA ALA A 59 0.92 -4.75 -0.37
C ALA A 59 0.52 -6.07 0.30
N SER A 60 0.73 -6.19 1.62
CA SER A 60 0.25 -7.33 2.40
C SER A 60 -1.28 -7.42 2.43
N LEU A 61 -1.96 -6.28 2.57
CA LEU A 61 -3.42 -6.18 2.53
C LEU A 61 -3.97 -6.53 1.14
N LEU A 62 -3.31 -6.10 0.07
CA LEU A 62 -3.68 -6.46 -1.31
C LEU A 62 -3.56 -7.96 -1.55
N LYS A 63 -2.49 -8.59 -1.06
CA LYS A 63 -2.34 -10.04 -1.11
C LYS A 63 -3.48 -10.75 -0.39
N GLU A 64 -3.82 -10.32 0.83
CA GLU A 64 -4.94 -10.88 1.58
C GLU A 64 -6.29 -10.63 0.88
N ALA A 65 -6.49 -9.46 0.26
CA ALA A 65 -7.67 -9.16 -0.54
C ALA A 65 -7.82 -10.10 -1.74
N ALA A 66 -6.73 -10.37 -2.46
CA ALA A 66 -6.73 -11.31 -3.57
C ALA A 66 -7.03 -12.75 -3.09
N MET A 67 -6.42 -13.20 -1.99
CA MET A 67 -6.68 -14.52 -1.42
C MET A 67 -8.11 -14.69 -0.92
N ASN A 68 -8.60 -13.71 -0.14
CA ASN A 68 -9.94 -13.74 0.44
C ASN A 68 -11.03 -13.56 -0.63
N GLY A 69 -10.77 -12.73 -1.66
CA GLY A 69 -11.65 -12.59 -2.83
C GLY A 69 -11.85 -13.92 -3.56
N LEU A 70 -10.78 -14.70 -3.78
CA LEU A 70 -10.90 -16.02 -4.39
C LEU A 70 -11.61 -17.04 -3.51
N LYS A 71 -11.38 -17.03 -2.19
CA LYS A 71 -12.12 -17.89 -1.25
C LYS A 71 -13.60 -17.54 -1.22
N LEU A 72 -13.94 -16.26 -1.35
CA LEU A 72 -15.33 -15.80 -1.41
C LEU A 72 -16.03 -16.28 -2.69
N ILE A 73 -15.35 -16.21 -3.84
CA ILE A 73 -15.85 -16.77 -5.12
C ILE A 73 -16.12 -18.28 -4.99
N LYS A 74 -15.29 -19.00 -4.24
CA LYS A 74 -15.47 -20.44 -3.94
C LYS A 74 -16.49 -20.74 -2.85
N LYS A 75 -17.14 -19.73 -2.26
CA LYS A 75 -18.06 -19.84 -1.11
C LYS A 75 -17.45 -20.46 0.17
N GLU A 76 -16.13 -20.49 0.27
CA GLU A 76 -15.38 -20.99 1.45
C GLU A 76 -14.81 -19.83 2.30
N GLY A 77 -15.10 -18.58 1.91
CA GLY A 77 -14.52 -17.38 2.50
C GLY A 77 -15.35 -16.76 3.61
N ASN A 78 -14.68 -16.17 4.60
CA ASN A 78 -15.32 -15.32 5.59
C ASN A 78 -15.57 -13.91 5.00
N PHE A 79 -16.84 -13.54 4.86
CA PHE A 79 -17.28 -12.27 4.27
C PHE A 79 -16.67 -11.03 4.95
N LEU A 80 -16.55 -11.03 6.28
CA LEU A 80 -15.99 -9.91 7.03
C LEU A 80 -14.50 -9.69 6.72
N ASN A 81 -13.72 -10.77 6.63
CA ASN A 81 -12.30 -10.66 6.28
C ASN A 81 -12.12 -10.16 4.84
N SER A 82 -13.00 -10.57 3.91
CA SER A 82 -12.99 -10.02 2.54
C SER A 82 -13.27 -8.53 2.53
N ILE A 83 -14.32 -8.06 3.22
CA ILE A 83 -14.64 -6.62 3.30
C ILE A 83 -13.46 -5.82 3.84
N ILE A 84 -12.88 -6.22 4.97
CA ILE A 84 -11.74 -5.51 5.59
C ILE A 84 -10.54 -5.48 4.64
N SER A 85 -10.31 -6.56 3.89
CA SER A 85 -9.22 -6.60 2.92
C SER A 85 -9.48 -5.66 1.73
N PHE A 86 -10.72 -5.54 1.27
CA PHE A 86 -11.11 -4.59 0.21
C PHE A 86 -11.07 -3.12 0.66
N CYS A 87 -11.16 -2.83 1.96
CA CYS A 87 -10.97 -1.47 2.49
C CYS A 87 -9.61 -0.86 2.16
N VAL A 88 -8.61 -1.65 1.74
CA VAL A 88 -7.33 -1.14 1.23
C VAL A 88 -7.51 -0.19 0.03
N ILE A 89 -8.53 -0.43 -0.81
CA ILE A 89 -8.85 0.42 -1.96
C ILE A 89 -9.38 1.78 -1.48
N MET A 90 -10.27 1.78 -0.49
CA MET A 90 -10.74 3.02 0.14
C MET A 90 -9.58 3.80 0.77
N ASN A 91 -8.61 3.10 1.37
CA ASN A 91 -7.42 3.71 1.94
C ASN A 91 -6.63 4.50 0.88
N PHE A 92 -6.42 3.91 -0.30
CA PHE A 92 -5.78 4.62 -1.41
C PHE A 92 -6.60 5.82 -1.88
N SER A 93 -7.93 5.70 -1.96
CA SER A 93 -8.79 6.83 -2.33
C SER A 93 -8.66 8.01 -1.35
N LEU A 94 -8.57 7.74 -0.04
CA LEU A 94 -8.38 8.77 0.97
C LEU A 94 -6.97 9.38 0.93
N LEU A 95 -5.93 8.55 0.76
CA LEU A 95 -4.54 9.02 0.59
C LEU A 95 -4.38 9.90 -0.65
N ALA A 96 -5.08 9.59 -1.74
CA ALA A 96 -5.01 10.34 -2.99
C ALA A 96 -5.51 11.79 -2.84
N GLN A 97 -6.40 12.06 -1.88
CA GLN A 97 -6.83 13.42 -1.54
C GLN A 97 -5.73 14.24 -0.86
N ILE A 98 -4.80 13.57 -0.16
CA ILE A 98 -3.67 14.21 0.53
C ILE A 98 -2.51 14.43 -0.43
N GLY A 99 -2.19 13.42 -1.25
CA GLY A 99 -1.06 13.47 -2.18
C GLY A 99 -1.23 12.47 -3.33
N ILE A 100 -1.75 12.94 -4.46
CA ILE A 100 -2.14 12.06 -5.58
C ILE A 100 -0.94 11.31 -6.17
N TRP A 101 0.20 11.97 -6.34
CA TRP A 101 1.40 11.37 -6.95
C TRP A 101 2.08 10.38 -6.02
N GLN A 102 2.20 10.73 -4.73
CA GLN A 102 2.74 9.84 -3.71
C GLN A 102 1.86 8.58 -3.60
N THR A 103 0.54 8.76 -3.61
CA THR A 103 -0.42 7.67 -3.53
C THR A 103 -0.41 6.80 -4.78
N ALA A 104 -0.31 7.40 -5.98
CA ALA A 104 -0.19 6.65 -7.23
C ALA A 104 1.06 5.77 -7.23
N GLY A 105 2.20 6.31 -6.77
CA GLY A 105 3.42 5.53 -6.57
C GLY A 105 3.21 4.39 -5.57
N LEU A 106 2.65 4.71 -4.39
CA LEU A 106 2.37 3.74 -3.34
C LEU A 106 1.47 2.60 -3.82
N ALA A 107 0.38 2.93 -4.50
CA ALA A 107 -0.57 1.98 -5.05
C ALA A 107 0.06 1.09 -6.12
N CYS A 108 0.86 1.67 -7.02
CA CYS A 108 1.57 0.92 -8.06
C CYS A 108 2.54 -0.10 -7.46
N PHE A 109 3.45 0.34 -6.58
CA PHE A 109 4.39 -0.58 -5.93
C PHE A 109 3.67 -1.65 -5.11
N SER A 110 2.65 -1.25 -4.33
CA SER A 110 1.87 -2.17 -3.50
C SER A 110 1.12 -3.21 -4.33
N ALA A 111 0.57 -2.81 -5.48
CA ALA A 111 -0.13 -3.71 -6.41
C ALA A 111 0.82 -4.71 -7.03
N VAL A 112 1.95 -4.25 -7.58
CA VAL A 112 2.95 -5.12 -8.20
C VAL A 112 3.48 -6.12 -7.18
N TYR A 113 3.88 -5.67 -5.99
CA TYR A 113 4.42 -6.55 -4.96
C TYR A 113 3.36 -7.49 -4.38
N GLY A 114 2.18 -6.97 -4.05
CA GLY A 114 1.09 -7.75 -3.44
C GLY A 114 0.61 -8.88 -4.36
N LEU A 115 0.41 -8.58 -5.65
CA LEU A 115 0.03 -9.57 -6.66
C LEU A 115 1.14 -10.58 -6.92
N THR A 116 2.39 -10.14 -7.04
CA THR A 116 3.54 -11.05 -7.24
C THR A 116 3.68 -12.01 -6.06
N SER A 117 3.58 -11.51 -4.83
CA SER A 117 3.62 -12.34 -3.62
C SER A 117 2.45 -13.33 -3.55
N TYR A 118 1.27 -12.93 -4.04
CA TYR A 118 0.13 -13.82 -4.18
C TYR A 118 0.40 -14.95 -5.21
N PHE A 119 0.88 -14.61 -6.40
CA PHE A 119 1.19 -15.59 -7.45
C PHE A 119 2.24 -16.60 -7.00
N LEU A 120 3.32 -16.13 -6.36
CA LEU A 120 4.39 -16.98 -5.84
C LEU A 120 3.85 -17.96 -4.79
N HIS A 121 3.03 -17.48 -3.85
CA HIS A 121 2.41 -18.32 -2.83
C HIS A 121 1.50 -19.39 -3.45
N ARG A 122 0.70 -19.02 -4.47
CA ARG A 122 -0.15 -19.98 -5.19
C ARG A 122 0.68 -21.04 -5.93
N GLN A 123 1.79 -20.64 -6.52
CA GLN A 123 2.67 -21.57 -7.25
C GLN A 123 3.32 -22.59 -6.31
N GLN A 124 3.70 -22.18 -5.09
CA GLN A 124 4.22 -23.09 -4.07
C GLN A 124 3.17 -24.11 -3.63
N LEU A 125 1.93 -23.69 -3.38
CA LEU A 125 0.83 -24.61 -3.04
C LEU A 125 0.58 -25.67 -4.13
N LYS A 126 0.72 -25.30 -5.40
CA LYS A 126 0.59 -26.25 -6.53
C LYS A 126 1.74 -27.25 -6.65
N ARG A 127 2.93 -26.93 -6.13
CA ARG A 127 4.11 -27.82 -6.17
C ARG A 127 4.17 -28.79 -4.99
N ALA A 128 3.40 -28.53 -3.93
CA ALA A 128 3.34 -29.36 -2.73
C ALA A 128 2.26 -30.45 -2.79
N HIS A 129 1.44 -30.47 -3.84
CA HIS A 129 0.45 -31.48 -4.18
C HIS A 129 0.92 -32.24 -5.43
#